data_AF-A0A7S1DYR7-F1
#
_entry.id   AF-A0A7S1DYR7-F1
#
_cell.length_a   1.000
_cell.length_b   1.000
_cell.length_c   1.000
_cell.angle_alpha   90.00
_cell.angle_beta   90.00
_cell.angle_gamma   90.00
#
_symmetry.space_group_name_H-M   'P 1'
#
loop_
_entity.id
_entity.type
_entity.pdbx_description
1 polymer ?
#
loop_
_entity_poly.entity_id
_entity_poly.type
_entity_poly.pdbx_seq_one_letter_code
_entity_poly.pdbx_strand_id
1 'polypeptide(L)'
;MCITGTKSTHNATLATKRFAYIVERVGFKPEEHLDFKVQNIVGTTDVGFPIRLEGLVYAHSMYASFEPELFPGLIYRMIKPRVVFLIFVSGKL
;
A
#
# COMPACT_ATOMS: atom_id res chain seq x y z
N MET A 1 -9.76 12.39 10.02
CA MET A 1 -8.48 11.80 10.51
C MET A 1 -7.97 10.78 9.51
N CYS A 2 -6.67 10.48 9.51
CA CYS A 2 -6.08 9.40 8.69
C CYS A 2 -5.64 8.25 9.61
N ILE A 3 -6.08 7.02 9.32
CA ILE A 3 -5.69 5.82 10.06
C ILE A 3 -4.73 5.00 9.20
N THR A 4 -3.55 4.68 9.74
CA THR A 4 -2.49 3.94 9.06
C THR A 4 -1.95 2.80 9.93
N GLY A 5 -1.27 1.82 9.33
CA GLY A 5 -0.59 0.73 10.04
C GLY A 5 -1.44 -0.50 10.38
N THR A 6 -2.74 -0.49 10.11
CA THR A 6 -3.61 -1.65 10.32
C THR A 6 -3.49 -2.68 9.21
N LYS A 7 -3.51 -3.97 9.55
CA LYS A 7 -3.41 -5.10 8.60
C LYS A 7 -4.74 -5.63 8.06
N SER A 8 -5.87 -5.03 8.47
CA SER A 8 -7.20 -5.42 7.98
C SER A 8 -8.15 -4.23 8.04
N THR A 9 -9.16 -4.25 7.18
CA THR A 9 -10.24 -3.25 7.17
C THR A 9 -11.00 -3.23 8.50
N HIS A 10 -11.25 -4.40 9.08
CA HIS A 10 -11.85 -4.53 10.40
C HIS A 10 -11.06 -3.77 11.49
N ASN A 11 -9.74 -3.96 11.53
CA ASN A 11 -8.88 -3.27 12.50
C ASN A 11 -8.82 -1.77 12.25
N ALA A 12 -8.87 -1.33 10.99
CA ALA A 12 -8.94 0.09 10.63
C ALA A 12 -10.24 0.75 11.14
N THR A 13 -11.38 0.07 10.98
CA THR A 13 -12.67 0.52 11.51
C THR A 13 -12.67 0.53 13.04
N LEU A 14 -12.09 -0.47 13.69
CA LEU A 14 -11.99 -0.51 15.16
C LEU A 14 -11.10 0.62 15.68
N ALA A 15 -9.93 0.84 15.08
CA ALA A 15 -9.04 1.95 15.41
C ALA A 15 -9.76 3.30 15.25
N THR A 16 -10.54 3.45 14.18
CA THR A 16 -11.37 4.63 13.92
C THR A 16 -12.33 4.93 15.08
N LYS A 17 -13.07 3.91 15.53
CA LYS A 17 -14.00 4.04 16.66
C LYS A 17 -13.29 4.33 17.97
N ARG A 18 -12.11 3.73 18.21
CA ARG A 18 -11.30 4.00 19.40
C ARG A 18 -10.82 5.45 19.46
N PHE A 19 -10.38 6.00 18.34
CA PHE A 19 -10.00 7.42 18.29
C PHE A 19 -11.19 8.34 18.53
N ALA A 20 -12.34 8.05 17.92
CA ALA A 20 -13.56 8.82 18.19
C ALA A 20 -13.94 8.78 19.68
N TYR A 21 -13.87 7.61 20.32
CA TYR A 21 -14.08 7.48 21.76
C TYR A 21 -13.10 8.31 22.59
N ILE A 22 -11.80 8.29 22.27
CA ILE A 22 -10.81 9.10 22.99
C ILE A 22 -11.13 10.60 22.89
N VAL A 23 -11.50 11.06 21.69
CA VAL A 23 -11.92 12.46 21.44
C VAL A 23 -13.17 12.82 22.25
N GLU A 24 -14.11 11.88 22.37
CA GLU A 24 -15.28 12.02 23.23
C GLU A 24 -14.90 12.22 24.71
N ARG A 25 -13.93 11.45 25.20
CA ARG A 25 -13.47 11.52 26.60
C ARG A 25 -12.76 12.82 26.96
N VAL A 26 -12.25 13.56 25.99
CA VAL A 26 -11.65 14.88 26.20
C VAL A 26 -12.63 16.04 25.98
N GLY A 27 -13.94 15.75 25.86
CA GLY A 27 -15.01 16.74 25.90
C GLY A 27 -15.52 17.23 24.54
N PHE A 28 -15.07 16.63 23.44
CA PHE A 28 -15.59 16.93 22.11
C PHE A 28 -16.66 15.91 21.73
N LYS A 29 -17.66 16.29 20.92
CA LYS A 29 -18.67 15.34 20.44
C LYS A 29 -18.37 14.95 18.98
N PRO A 30 -17.90 13.72 18.69
CA PRO A 30 -17.76 13.25 17.32
C PRO A 30 -19.13 13.15 16.63
N GLU A 31 -19.14 13.15 15.30
CA GLU A 31 -20.36 12.84 14.54
C GLU A 31 -20.85 11.41 14.83
N GLU A 32 -22.18 11.22 14.83
CA GLU A 32 -22.79 9.90 15.06
C GLU A 32 -22.42 8.89 13.98
N HIS A 33 -22.22 9.35 12.74
CA HIS A 33 -21.81 8.53 11.63
C HIS A 33 -20.42 8.91 11.12
N LEU A 34 -19.42 8.11 11.47
CA LEU A 34 -18.07 8.26 10.94
C LEU A 34 -18.01 7.66 9.53
N ASP A 35 -17.89 8.51 8.50
CA ASP A 35 -17.63 8.06 7.13
C ASP A 35 -16.20 7.48 7.01
N PHE A 36 -16.11 6.16 7.19
CA PHE A 36 -14.86 5.42 7.06
C PHE A 36 -14.71 4.89 5.64
N LYS A 37 -13.66 5.37 4.94
CA LYS A 37 -13.30 4.91 3.60
C LYS A 37 -11.85 4.49 3.51
N VAL A 38 -11.61 3.29 2.98
CA VAL A 38 -10.26 2.81 2.67
C VAL A 38 -9.70 3.61 1.50
N GLN A 39 -8.58 4.29 1.72
CA GLN A 39 -7.91 5.12 0.71
C GLN A 39 -6.79 4.36 -0.02
N ASN A 40 -6.07 3.47 0.67
CA ASN A 40 -4.98 2.69 0.09
C ASN A 40 -4.82 1.36 0.83
N ILE A 41 -4.34 0.34 0.12
CA ILE A 41 -3.97 -0.97 0.67
C ILE A 41 -2.58 -1.32 0.13
N VAL A 42 -1.67 -1.69 1.03
CA VAL A 42 -0.33 -2.18 0.68
C VAL A 42 -0.27 -3.66 1.04
N GLY A 43 0.14 -4.48 0.08
CA GLY A 43 0.42 -5.89 0.26
C GLY A 43 1.89 -6.18 -0.10
N THR A 44 2.43 -7.23 0.49
CA THR A 44 3.79 -7.71 0.20
C THR A 44 3.76 -9.20 -0.05
N THR A 45 4.60 -9.70 -0.95
CA THR A 45 4.75 -11.14 -1.20
C THR A 45 6.20 -11.48 -1.55
N ASP A 46 6.54 -12.76 -1.51
CA ASP A 46 7.84 -13.27 -1.94
C ASP A 46 7.59 -14.43 -2.91
N VAL A 47 8.15 -14.37 -4.12
CA VAL A 47 8.03 -15.45 -5.11
C VAL A 47 9.04 -16.57 -4.89
N GLY A 48 10.04 -16.38 -4.02
CA GLY A 48 10.99 -17.41 -3.62
C GLY A 48 12.13 -17.67 -4.62
N PHE A 49 12.26 -16.86 -5.66
CA PHE A 49 13.34 -16.96 -6.64
C PHE A 49 13.76 -15.57 -7.15
N PRO A 50 15.03 -15.39 -7.57
CA PRO A 50 15.51 -14.11 -8.04
C PRO A 50 14.92 -13.72 -9.40
N ILE A 51 14.66 -12.42 -9.58
CA ILE A 51 14.09 -11.85 -10.81
C ILE A 51 15.14 -10.97 -11.50
N ARG A 52 15.36 -11.19 -12.79
CA ARG A 52 16.23 -10.35 -13.62
C ARG A 52 15.48 -9.09 -14.07
N LEU A 53 15.65 -7.99 -13.34
CA LEU A 53 14.89 -6.75 -13.54
C LEU A 53 15.18 -6.08 -14.89
N GLU A 54 16.41 -6.16 -15.41
CA GLU A 54 16.79 -5.59 -16.71
C GLU A 54 16.01 -6.25 -17.86
N GLY A 55 15.81 -7.57 -17.77
CA GLY A 55 15.00 -8.31 -18.73
C GLY A 55 13.53 -7.92 -18.65
N LEU A 56 13.02 -7.71 -17.43
CA LEU A 56 11.63 -7.34 -17.21
C LEU A 56 11.32 -5.94 -17.74
N VAL A 57 12.17 -4.94 -17.45
CA VAL A 57 11.99 -3.58 -17.96
C VAL A 57 12.16 -3.51 -19.48
N TYR A 58 13.07 -4.30 -20.06
CA TYR A 58 13.24 -4.37 -21.51
C TYR A 58 11.97 -4.91 -22.20
N ALA A 59 11.38 -5.98 -21.67
CA ALA A 59 10.18 -6.59 -22.23
C ALA A 59 8.89 -5.78 -21.96
N HIS A 60 8.82 -5.04 -20.85
CA HIS A 60 7.63 -4.30 -20.42
C HIS A 60 7.90 -2.78 -20.27
N SER A 61 8.71 -2.20 -21.15
CA SER A 61 9.20 -0.81 -21.04
C SER A 61 8.11 0.27 -20.96
N MET A 62 6.92 -0.01 -21.49
CA MET A 62 5.77 0.90 -21.40
C MET A 62 5.16 0.97 -19.98
N TYR A 63 5.36 -0.07 -19.16
CA TYR A 63 4.75 -0.22 -17.84
C TYR A 63 5.77 -0.25 -16.70
N ALA A 64 7.03 -0.53 -17.01
CA ALA A 64 8.11 -0.72 -16.06
C ALA A 64 9.12 0.42 -16.12
N SER A 65 9.62 0.82 -14.94
CA SER A 65 10.72 1.78 -14.80
C SER A 65 11.74 1.21 -13.83
N PHE A 66 13.02 1.20 -14.21
CA PHE A 66 14.10 0.66 -13.39
C PHE A 66 15.36 1.53 -13.53
N GLU A 67 15.68 2.26 -12.47
CA GLU A 67 16.86 3.12 -12.36
C GLU A 67 17.56 2.79 -11.03
N PRO A 68 18.46 1.78 -11.00
CA PRO A 68 19.03 1.23 -9.77
C PRO A 68 19.83 2.24 -8.94
N GLU A 69 20.34 3.30 -9.57
CA GLU A 69 21.03 4.40 -8.90
C GLU A 69 20.09 5.26 -8.05
N LEU A 70 18.81 5.34 -8.41
CA LEU A 70 17.79 6.09 -7.67
C LEU A 70 16.99 5.21 -6.72
N PHE A 71 16.63 4.00 -7.15
CA PHE A 71 15.84 3.07 -6.37
C PHE A 71 16.16 1.61 -6.74
N PRO A 72 16.44 0.72 -5.76
CA PRO A 72 16.91 -0.65 -6.02
C PRO A 72 15.84 -1.61 -6.58
N GLY A 73 14.57 -1.21 -6.64
CA GLY A 73 13.48 -2.02 -7.18
C GLY A 73 12.97 -1.52 -8.54
N LEU A 74 12.35 -2.40 -9.31
CA LEU A 74 11.61 -2.02 -10.51
C LEU A 74 10.22 -1.55 -10.12
N ILE A 75 9.80 -0.40 -10.65
CA ILE A 75 8.44 0.13 -10.49
C ILE A 75 7.61 -0.35 -11.67
N TYR A 76 6.62 -1.20 -11.43
CA TYR A 76 5.71 -1.69 -12.47
C TYR A 76 4.31 -1.08 -12.28
N ARG A 77 3.78 -0.42 -13.30
CA ARG A 77 2.47 0.23 -13.30
C ARG A 77 1.47 -0.57 -14.12
N MET A 78 0.66 -1.37 -13.43
CA MET A 78 -0.44 -2.12 -14.04
C MET A 78 -1.65 -1.20 -14.27
N ILE A 79 -2.21 -1.20 -15.47
CA ILE A 79 -3.36 -0.35 -15.82
C ILE A 79 -4.66 -0.91 -15.25
N LYS A 80 -4.86 -2.23 -15.34
CA LYS A 80 -6.10 -2.89 -14.92
C LYS A 80 -5.83 -4.24 -14.20
N PRO A 81 -6.19 -4.37 -12.91
CA PRO A 81 -6.58 -3.27 -12.01
C PRO A 81 -5.46 -2.24 -11.86
N ARG A 82 -5.81 -0.98 -11.54
CA ARG A 82 -4.82 0.10 -11.39
C ARG A 82 -4.01 -0.14 -10.11
N VAL A 83 -2.82 -0.70 -10.26
CA VAL A 83 -1.93 -1.11 -9.15
C VAL A 83 -0.48 -0.81 -9.53
N VAL A 84 0.33 -0.48 -8.52
CA VAL A 84 1.78 -0.33 -8.66
C VAL A 84 2.47 -1.43 -7.88
N PHE A 85 3.41 -2.12 -8.51
CA PHE A 85 4.27 -3.12 -7.88
C PHE A 85 5.69 -2.56 -7.73
N LEU A 86 6.35 -2.90 -6.62
CA LEU A 86 7.77 -2.65 -6.39
C LEU A 86 8.48 -4.00 -6.42
N ILE A 87 9.15 -4.33 -7.52
CA ILE A 87 9.71 -5.67 -7.74
C ILE A 87 11.20 -5.65 -7.47
N PHE A 88 11.69 -6.50 -6.58
CA PHE A 88 13.11 -6.57 -6.22
C PHE A 88 13.80 -7.79 -6.82
N VAL A 89 15.11 -7.69 -7.06
CA VAL A 89 15.93 -8.82 -7.56
C VAL A 89 15.77 -10.07 -6.70
N SER A 90 15.55 -9.91 -5.39
CA SER A 90 15.34 -11.02 -4.44
C SER A 90 14.06 -11.85 -4.68
N GLY A 91 13.11 -11.38 -5.49
CA GLY A 91 11.79 -11.99 -5.62
C GLY A 91 10.73 -11.46 -4.66
N LYS A 92 11.09 -10.49 -3.81
CA LYS A 92 10.14 -9.74 -2.98
C LYS A 92 9.38 -8.70 -3.80
N LEU A 93 8.09 -8.52 -3.51
CA LEU A 93 7.17 -7.54 -4.08
C LEU A 93 6.36 -6.83 -3.00
#